data_AF-A0A8T3PLY4-F1
#
_entry.id   AF-A0A8T3PLY4-F1
#
_cell.length_a   1.000
_cell.length_b   1.000
_cell.length_c   1.000
_cell.angle_alpha   90.00
_cell.angle_beta   90.00
_cell.angle_gamma   90.00
#
_symmetry.space_group_name_H-M   'P 1'
#
loop_
_entity.id
_entity.type
_entity.pdbx_description
1 polymer ?
#
loop_
_entity_poly.entity_id
_entity_poly.type
_entity_poly.pdbx_seq_one_letter_code
_entity_poly.pdbx_strand_id
1 'polypeptide(L)'
;MFTDWNSADWTSITIGFVLFAVGWWIGRRQGQIIERVGELTESQAQVLRQVGTLTGEIHDLQSAVAELQVREKVGVIKERAFQVQSGNEAAVFTLLEDTRSVLPLYEYTQSHLRAVYEDALSTALETLYRRTDTNGKALQHELATTLASHISHLAGKGRPELAAALRLIVAKCAGRVYRLGDIESAKKVCALVFPPSAVDSLLRTSETELAEKLKALGSELACEQVIPNTMPETPPDLFASFFRPAIRVCFNWDRLLEERWPIKVIVVDERQRLADFYPPWYLSPAGEEVGYLDIDARPFPLSAIPDSMKGLRRKRQDSIKRFSTIFTESRQPIHLVLPAYALTENRYLLLDGTHRAAALLLSDVVFRMMVFVVNGPLDAGAVADLVHWARPRRIAERSDAPEPAGSDWPVQAQ
;
A
#
# COMPACT_ATOMS: atom_id res chain seq x y z
N MET A 1 39.68 -17.52 12.26
CA MET A 1 39.17 -16.75 11.10
C MET A 1 37.94 -15.90 11.44
N PHE A 2 37.12 -16.26 12.44
CA PHE A 2 35.93 -15.48 12.85
C PHE A 2 36.04 -14.82 14.25
N THR A 3 37.25 -14.72 14.81
CA THR A 3 37.44 -14.24 16.19
C THR A 3 37.23 -12.73 16.36
N ASP A 4 37.24 -11.96 15.27
CA ASP A 4 37.14 -10.50 15.30
C ASP A 4 35.76 -9.98 14.82
N TRP A 5 34.79 -10.88 14.64
CA TRP A 5 33.46 -10.51 14.17
C TRP A 5 32.60 -9.97 15.31
N ASN A 6 32.06 -8.78 15.12
CA ASN A 6 31.15 -8.16 16.07
C ASN A 6 29.70 -8.64 15.83
N SER A 7 28.77 -8.24 16.70
CA SER A 7 27.36 -8.62 16.59
C SER A 7 26.67 -8.11 15.31
N ALA A 8 27.13 -7.00 14.74
CA ALA A 8 26.65 -6.49 13.46
C ALA A 8 27.10 -7.38 12.28
N ASP A 9 28.31 -7.95 12.32
CA ASP A 9 28.77 -8.88 11.29
C ASP A 9 27.90 -10.16 11.28
N TRP A 10 27.57 -10.69 12.46
CA TRP A 10 26.66 -11.83 12.59
C TRP A 10 25.22 -11.51 12.18
N THR A 11 24.73 -10.31 12.49
CA THR A 11 23.38 -9.88 12.11
C THR A 11 23.28 -9.71 10.60
N SER A 12 24.27 -9.06 9.98
CA SER A 12 24.37 -8.89 8.54
C SER A 12 24.38 -10.25 7.79
N ILE A 13 25.13 -11.23 8.30
CA ILE A 13 25.17 -12.58 7.71
C ILE A 13 23.87 -13.34 7.92
N THR A 14 23.25 -13.17 9.08
CA THR A 14 21.95 -13.80 9.35
C THR A 14 20.88 -13.22 8.42
N ILE A 15 20.85 -11.91 8.24
CA ILE A 15 19.95 -11.23 7.30
C ILE A 15 20.27 -11.65 5.86
N GLY A 16 21.54 -11.69 5.47
CA GLY A 16 21.98 -12.15 4.16
C GLY A 16 21.58 -13.60 3.89
N PHE A 17 21.70 -14.48 4.88
CA PHE A 17 21.28 -15.88 4.79
C PHE A 17 19.76 -16.01 4.72
N VAL A 18 19.01 -15.22 5.48
CA VAL A 18 17.53 -15.19 5.41
C VAL A 18 17.09 -14.70 4.04
N LEU A 19 17.66 -13.62 3.51
CA LEU A 19 17.38 -13.11 2.18
C LEU A 19 17.76 -14.12 1.09
N PHE A 20 18.90 -14.80 1.23
CA PHE A 20 19.30 -15.88 0.34
C PHE A 20 18.34 -17.07 0.40
N ALA A 21 17.93 -17.51 1.58
CA ALA A 21 17.00 -18.61 1.77
C ALA A 21 15.60 -18.26 1.21
N VAL A 22 15.14 -17.03 1.40
CA VAL A 22 13.89 -16.52 0.82
C VAL A 22 14.02 -16.43 -0.70
N GLY A 23 15.09 -15.84 -1.23
CA GLY A 23 15.34 -15.77 -2.67
C GLY A 23 15.45 -17.14 -3.33
N TRP A 24 16.14 -18.09 -2.68
CA TRP A 24 16.23 -19.48 -3.11
C TRP A 24 14.87 -20.17 -3.06
N TRP A 25 14.09 -19.96 -2.00
CA TRP A 25 12.73 -20.50 -1.88
C TRP A 25 11.80 -19.95 -2.97
N ILE A 26 11.86 -18.63 -3.25
CA ILE A 26 11.14 -17.98 -4.34
C ILE A 26 11.58 -18.56 -5.69
N GLY A 27 12.88 -18.67 -5.95
CA GLY A 27 13.41 -19.24 -7.19
C GLY A 27 12.99 -20.69 -7.40
N ARG A 28 12.98 -21.50 -6.33
CA ARG A 28 12.53 -22.90 -6.38
C ARG A 28 11.02 -23.00 -6.62
N ARG A 29 10.23 -22.11 -6.02
CA ARG A 29 8.78 -21.98 -6.26
C ARG A 29 8.50 -21.53 -7.70
N GLN A 30 9.25 -20.57 -8.23
CA GLN A 30 9.15 -20.13 -9.61
C GLN A 30 9.51 -21.25 -10.60
N GLY A 31 10.57 -22.02 -10.34
CA GLY A 31 10.93 -23.19 -11.15
C GLY A 31 9.83 -24.26 -11.19
N GLN A 32 9.25 -24.58 -10.03
CA GLN A 32 8.11 -25.52 -9.93
C GLN A 32 6.85 -25.01 -10.64
N ILE A 33 6.65 -23.70 -10.67
CA ILE A 33 5.55 -23.07 -11.40
C ILE A 33 5.82 -23.15 -12.91
N ILE A 34 7.03 -22.85 -13.37
CA ILE A 34 7.43 -22.90 -14.79
C ILE A 34 7.35 -24.33 -15.34
N GLU A 35 7.82 -25.35 -14.61
CA GLU A 35 7.69 -26.76 -15.00
C GLU A 35 6.21 -27.18 -15.14
N ARG A 36 5.33 -26.72 -14.24
CA ARG A 36 3.89 -27.02 -14.31
C ARG A 36 3.14 -26.24 -15.40
N VAL A 37 3.66 -25.09 -15.82
CA VAL A 37 3.09 -24.27 -16.91
C VAL A 37 3.34 -24.92 -18.28
N GLY A 38 4.40 -25.73 -18.42
CA GLY A 38 4.72 -26.44 -19.67
C GLY A 38 3.71 -27.52 -20.09
N GLU A 39 2.88 -28.02 -19.17
CA GLU A 39 2.02 -29.19 -19.43
C GLU A 39 0.51 -28.88 -19.50
N LEU A 40 0.02 -27.68 -19.14
CA LEU A 40 -1.43 -27.45 -18.98
C LEU A 40 -1.90 -26.07 -19.47
N THR A 41 -2.57 -26.06 -20.62
CA THR A 41 -3.27 -24.89 -21.21
C THR A 41 -4.46 -24.38 -20.37
N GLU A 42 -4.95 -25.14 -19.37
CA GLU A 42 -5.97 -24.69 -18.41
C GLU A 42 -5.41 -24.21 -17.04
N SER A 43 -4.09 -24.34 -16.79
CA SER A 43 -3.49 -24.03 -15.48
C SER A 43 -3.05 -22.58 -15.26
N GLN A 44 -3.12 -21.73 -16.29
CA GLN A 44 -2.57 -20.36 -16.25
C GLN A 44 -3.25 -19.47 -15.18
N ALA A 45 -4.56 -19.62 -14.95
CA ALA A 45 -5.27 -18.87 -13.92
C ALA A 45 -4.96 -19.32 -12.48
N GLN A 46 -4.51 -20.56 -12.28
CA GLN A 46 -4.05 -21.05 -10.98
C GLN A 46 -2.60 -20.63 -10.71
N VAL A 47 -1.80 -20.54 -11.75
CA VAL A 47 -0.42 -20.02 -11.69
C VAL A 47 -0.42 -18.52 -11.40
N LEU A 48 -1.22 -17.72 -12.11
CA LEU A 48 -1.35 -16.28 -11.86
C LEU A 48 -1.87 -15.96 -10.44
N ARG A 49 -2.72 -16.84 -9.86
CA ARG A 49 -3.12 -16.77 -8.45
C ARG A 49 -1.95 -16.94 -7.50
N GLN A 50 -1.12 -17.94 -7.74
CA GLN A 50 0.04 -18.19 -6.88
C GLN A 50 1.04 -17.05 -7.00
N VAL A 51 1.19 -16.46 -8.18
CA VAL A 51 2.05 -15.29 -8.40
C VAL A 51 1.53 -14.05 -7.68
N GLY A 52 0.24 -13.71 -7.77
CA GLY A 52 -0.32 -12.52 -7.11
C GLY A 52 -0.25 -12.57 -5.57
N THR A 53 -0.60 -13.71 -4.97
CA THR A 53 -0.43 -13.91 -3.52
C THR A 53 1.04 -13.83 -3.12
N LEU A 54 1.93 -14.42 -3.92
CA LEU A 54 3.37 -14.35 -3.69
C LEU A 54 3.90 -12.91 -3.80
N THR A 55 3.40 -12.09 -4.73
CA THR A 55 3.80 -10.67 -4.83
C THR A 55 3.40 -9.87 -3.60
N GLY A 56 2.20 -10.10 -3.05
CA GLY A 56 1.77 -9.48 -1.79
C GLY A 56 2.63 -9.92 -0.61
N GLU A 57 2.85 -11.24 -0.46
CA GLU A 57 3.73 -11.79 0.58
C GLU A 57 5.18 -11.28 0.46
N ILE A 58 5.69 -11.14 -0.77
CA ILE A 58 7.00 -10.55 -1.04
C ILE A 58 7.03 -9.08 -0.60
N HIS A 59 5.99 -8.30 -0.89
CA HIS A 59 5.95 -6.89 -0.49
C HIS A 59 5.90 -6.70 1.03
N ASP A 60 5.09 -7.51 1.72
CA ASP A 60 5.02 -7.51 3.18
C ASP A 60 6.36 -7.92 3.81
N LEU A 61 7.00 -8.95 3.24
CA LEU A 61 8.31 -9.41 3.69
C LEU A 61 9.41 -8.38 3.39
N GLN A 62 9.38 -7.73 2.23
CA GLN A 62 10.29 -6.62 1.90
C GLN A 62 10.12 -5.46 2.88
N SER A 63 8.89 -5.11 3.23
CA SER A 63 8.59 -4.06 4.20
C SER A 63 9.09 -4.42 5.61
N ALA A 64 8.85 -5.66 6.06
CA ALA A 64 9.31 -6.13 7.35
C ALA A 64 10.85 -6.23 7.43
N VAL A 65 11.51 -6.70 6.36
CA VAL A 65 12.97 -6.73 6.27
C VAL A 65 13.53 -5.32 6.24
N ALA A 66 12.95 -4.41 5.46
CA ALA A 66 13.37 -3.02 5.42
C ALA A 66 13.25 -2.37 6.81
N GLU A 67 12.19 -2.65 7.56
CA GLU A 67 12.03 -2.18 8.94
C GLU A 67 13.15 -2.70 9.87
N LEU A 68 13.48 -4.00 9.81
CA LEU A 68 14.56 -4.57 10.62
C LEU A 68 15.92 -3.95 10.25
N GLN A 69 16.20 -3.83 8.95
CA GLN A 69 17.43 -3.21 8.44
C GLN A 69 17.52 -1.75 8.87
N VAL A 70 16.42 -0.99 8.81
CA VAL A 70 16.37 0.41 9.26
C VAL A 70 16.68 0.50 10.74
N ARG A 71 16.09 -0.34 11.60
CA ARG A 71 16.35 -0.30 13.05
C ARG A 71 17.80 -0.61 13.38
N GLU A 72 18.37 -1.65 12.77
CA GLU A 72 19.77 -2.01 12.94
C GLU A 72 20.68 -0.88 12.48
N LYS A 73 20.50 -0.42 11.24
CA LYS A 73 21.38 0.58 10.64
C LYS A 73 21.23 1.96 11.28
N VAL A 74 20.06 2.34 11.79
CA VAL A 74 19.93 3.56 12.60
C VAL A 74 20.80 3.47 13.85
N GLY A 75 20.82 2.31 14.53
CA GLY A 75 21.72 2.08 15.66
C GLY A 75 23.19 2.24 15.26
N VAL A 76 23.58 1.62 14.15
CA VAL A 76 24.94 1.73 13.60
C VAL A 76 25.30 3.17 13.23
N ILE A 77 24.42 3.90 12.55
CA ILE A 77 24.65 5.31 12.18
C ILE A 77 24.86 6.17 13.41
N LYS A 78 24.04 6.01 14.46
CA LYS A 78 24.18 6.76 15.71
C LYS A 78 25.49 6.44 16.43
N GLU A 79 25.85 5.16 16.51
CA GLU A 79 27.12 4.72 17.11
C GLU A 79 28.33 5.26 16.33
N ARG A 80 28.31 5.18 14.99
CA ARG A 80 29.40 5.73 14.16
C ARG A 80 29.48 7.23 14.27
N ALA A 81 28.35 7.94 14.32
CA ALA A 81 28.34 9.37 14.56
C ALA A 81 28.97 9.72 15.91
N PHE A 82 28.65 8.98 16.97
CA PHE A 82 29.26 9.13 18.29
C PHE A 82 30.79 8.88 18.25
N GLN A 83 31.24 7.85 17.55
CA GLN A 83 32.67 7.56 17.38
C GLN A 83 33.41 8.70 16.66
N VAL A 84 32.83 9.26 15.59
CA VAL A 84 33.42 10.39 14.87
C VAL A 84 33.49 11.64 15.74
N GLN A 85 32.45 11.90 16.54
CA GLN A 85 32.43 13.01 17.50
C GLN A 85 33.48 12.83 18.60
N SER A 86 33.78 11.59 18.96
CA SER A 86 34.85 11.22 19.91
C SER A 86 36.26 11.23 19.30
N GLY A 87 36.41 11.66 18.04
CA GLY A 87 37.72 11.79 17.38
C GLY A 87 38.19 10.55 16.62
N ASN A 88 37.35 9.52 16.44
CA ASN A 88 37.71 8.35 15.62
C ASN A 88 37.53 8.65 14.12
N GLU A 89 38.59 9.10 13.46
CA GLU A 89 38.57 9.41 12.03
C GLU A 89 38.26 8.19 11.14
N ALA A 90 38.57 6.96 11.59
CA ALA A 90 38.25 5.75 10.83
C ALA A 90 36.74 5.49 10.74
N ALA A 91 35.94 6.06 11.64
CA ALA A 91 34.48 5.94 11.64
C ALA A 91 33.80 6.89 10.64
N VAL A 92 34.53 7.87 10.09
CA VAL A 92 33.96 8.90 9.21
C VAL A 92 33.45 8.29 7.89
N PHE A 93 34.28 7.47 7.25
CA PHE A 93 33.91 6.84 5.98
C PHE A 93 32.81 5.79 6.16
N THR A 94 32.86 5.02 7.26
CA THR A 94 31.82 4.02 7.55
C THR A 94 30.48 4.68 7.86
N LEU A 95 30.46 5.81 8.58
CA LEU A 95 29.25 6.62 8.78
C LEU A 95 28.63 7.06 7.44
N LEU A 96 29.44 7.55 6.50
CA LEU A 96 28.94 7.97 5.18
C LEU A 96 28.31 6.80 4.43
N GLU A 97 29.01 5.67 4.33
CA GLU A 97 28.54 4.50 3.59
C GLU A 97 27.31 3.85 4.24
N ASP A 98 27.29 3.73 5.57
CA ASP A 98 26.11 3.23 6.29
C ASP A 98 24.90 4.14 6.07
N THR A 99 25.09 5.46 6.11
CA THR A 99 24.03 6.44 5.84
C THR A 99 23.49 6.33 4.42
N ARG A 100 24.36 6.12 3.42
CA ARG A 100 23.95 5.92 2.02
C ARG A 100 23.18 4.64 1.81
N SER A 101 23.66 3.56 2.43
CA SER A 101 23.09 2.21 2.27
C SER A 101 21.62 2.16 2.68
N VAL A 102 21.21 3.02 3.61
CA VAL A 102 19.85 3.05 4.11
C VAL A 102 18.92 3.99 3.37
N LEU A 103 19.41 4.93 2.55
CA LEU A 103 18.55 5.90 1.85
C LEU A 103 17.44 5.23 1.02
N PRO A 104 17.73 4.17 0.23
CA PRO A 104 16.69 3.46 -0.51
C PRO A 104 15.59 2.84 0.38
N LEU A 105 15.90 2.55 1.65
CA LEU A 105 14.94 1.96 2.58
C LEU A 105 13.92 2.97 3.10
N TYR A 106 14.21 4.28 2.98
CA TYR A 106 13.30 5.34 3.41
C TYR A 106 11.94 5.26 2.71
N GLU A 107 11.91 4.82 1.44
CA GLU A 107 10.70 4.60 0.65
C GLU A 107 9.75 3.58 1.27
N TYR A 108 10.30 2.58 1.97
CA TYR A 108 9.55 1.47 2.58
C TYR A 108 9.32 1.65 4.07
N THR A 109 9.81 2.76 4.65
CA THR A 109 9.77 2.97 6.09
C THR A 109 8.38 3.46 6.52
N GLN A 110 7.76 2.71 7.44
CA GLN A 110 6.48 3.09 8.05
C GLN A 110 6.59 4.42 8.82
N SER A 111 5.46 5.11 8.99
CA SER A 111 5.40 6.45 9.60
C SER A 111 6.08 6.56 10.97
N HIS A 112 5.96 5.54 11.82
CA HIS A 112 6.52 5.56 13.17
C HIS A 112 8.05 5.41 13.22
N LEU A 113 8.65 4.68 12.26
CA LEU A 113 10.11 4.55 12.14
C LEU A 113 10.75 5.70 11.38
N ARG A 114 9.94 6.41 10.59
CA ARG A 114 10.40 7.54 9.80
C ARG A 114 11.08 8.60 10.67
N ALA A 115 10.46 8.99 11.78
CA ALA A 115 11.07 9.98 12.69
C ALA A 115 12.43 9.53 13.23
N VAL A 116 12.56 8.25 13.60
CA VAL A 116 13.82 7.66 14.12
C VAL A 116 14.91 7.68 13.04
N TYR A 117 14.52 7.43 11.80
CA TYR A 117 15.40 7.46 10.65
C TYR A 117 15.85 8.87 10.28
N GLU A 118 14.92 9.83 10.25
CA GLU A 118 15.20 11.23 9.94
C GLU A 118 16.17 11.85 10.98
N ASP A 119 16.00 11.50 12.25
CA ASP A 119 16.91 11.87 13.33
C ASP A 119 18.34 11.32 13.12
N ALA A 120 18.46 10.06 12.70
CA ALA A 120 19.75 9.44 12.40
C ALA A 120 20.43 10.10 11.18
N LEU A 121 19.67 10.39 10.11
CA LEU A 121 20.16 11.11 8.94
C LEU A 121 20.65 12.52 9.30
N SER A 122 19.88 13.27 10.09
CA SER A 122 20.29 14.62 10.55
C SER A 122 21.59 14.53 11.34
N THR A 123 21.68 13.58 12.27
CA THR A 123 22.88 13.33 13.09
C THR A 123 24.10 13.02 12.22
N ALA A 124 23.94 12.17 11.20
CA ALA A 124 25.02 11.80 10.29
C ALA A 124 25.52 13.00 9.46
N LEU A 125 24.59 13.77 8.87
CA LEU A 125 24.92 14.97 8.09
C LEU A 125 25.68 16.00 8.93
N GLU A 126 25.22 16.26 10.15
CA GLU A 126 25.85 17.20 11.07
C GLU A 126 27.25 16.72 11.50
N THR A 127 27.40 15.42 11.73
CA THR A 127 28.69 14.85 12.14
C THR A 127 29.72 14.87 11.00
N LEU A 128 29.27 14.70 9.75
CA LEU A 128 30.13 14.75 8.57
C LEU A 128 30.45 16.18 8.11
N TYR A 129 29.80 17.19 8.69
CA TYR A 129 29.86 18.59 8.27
C TYR A 129 31.29 19.15 8.09
N ARG A 130 32.20 18.85 9.02
CA ARG A 130 33.58 19.37 9.00
C ARG A 130 34.61 18.34 8.55
N ARG A 131 34.15 17.21 8.02
CA ARG A 131 35.03 16.11 7.65
C ARG A 131 35.30 16.14 6.15
N THR A 132 36.57 15.94 5.80
CA THR A 132 37.01 15.78 4.43
C THR A 132 37.51 14.35 4.21
N ASP A 133 37.43 13.86 2.98
CA ASP A 133 38.13 12.63 2.60
C ASP A 133 39.66 12.83 2.55
N THR A 134 40.40 11.79 2.18
CA THR A 134 41.85 11.81 2.00
C THR A 134 42.32 12.76 0.90
N ASN A 135 41.43 13.24 0.03
CA ASN A 135 41.70 14.19 -1.04
C ASN A 135 41.24 15.61 -0.70
N GLY A 136 40.78 15.86 0.53
CA GLY A 136 40.28 17.17 0.97
C GLY A 136 38.85 17.49 0.51
N LYS A 137 38.12 16.54 -0.06
CA LYS A 137 36.73 16.71 -0.50
C LYS A 137 35.80 16.66 0.70
N ALA A 138 34.92 17.66 0.83
CA ALA A 138 33.95 17.73 1.93
C ALA A 138 32.92 16.58 1.84
N LEU A 139 32.93 15.69 2.84
CA LEU A 139 32.07 14.50 2.85
C LEU A 139 30.58 14.84 2.98
N GLN A 140 30.27 15.93 3.69
CA GLN A 140 28.92 16.50 3.74
C GLN A 140 28.34 16.81 2.36
N HIS A 141 29.16 17.32 1.43
CA HIS A 141 28.72 17.64 0.08
C HIS A 141 28.40 16.36 -0.71
N GLU A 142 29.17 15.30 -0.46
CA GLU A 142 28.94 14.01 -1.08
C GLU A 142 27.63 13.36 -0.61
N LEU A 143 27.37 13.38 0.70
CA LEU A 143 26.12 12.88 1.25
C LEU A 143 24.91 13.72 0.79
N ALA A 144 25.05 15.05 0.81
CA ALA A 144 24.01 15.96 0.34
C ALA A 144 23.68 15.77 -1.15
N THR A 145 24.68 15.48 -1.98
CA THR A 145 24.48 15.17 -3.41
C THR A 145 23.71 13.85 -3.58
N THR A 146 24.05 12.82 -2.81
CA THR A 146 23.29 11.56 -2.81
C THR A 146 21.84 11.79 -2.39
N LEU A 147 21.60 12.58 -1.34
CA LEU A 147 20.26 12.97 -0.88
C LEU A 147 19.48 13.73 -1.96
N ALA A 148 20.11 14.69 -2.65
CA ALA A 148 19.46 15.45 -3.72
C ALA A 148 19.01 14.55 -4.90
N SER A 149 19.86 13.60 -5.28
CA SER A 149 19.51 12.58 -6.27
C SER A 149 18.30 11.74 -5.81
N HIS A 150 18.31 11.29 -4.55
CA HIS A 150 17.23 10.49 -4.01
C HIS A 150 15.91 11.27 -3.84
N ILE A 151 15.98 12.54 -3.44
CA ILE A 151 14.83 13.46 -3.38
C ILE A 151 14.17 13.59 -4.77
N SER A 152 14.98 13.73 -5.82
CA SER A 152 14.49 13.84 -7.20
C SER A 152 13.84 12.53 -7.67
N HIS A 153 14.45 11.39 -7.33
CA HIS A 153 13.90 10.07 -7.61
C HIS A 153 12.54 9.83 -6.93
N LEU A 154 12.42 10.16 -5.64
CA LEU A 154 11.16 10.03 -4.89
C LEU A 154 10.06 10.95 -5.45
N ALA A 155 10.40 12.19 -5.81
CA ALA A 155 9.47 13.09 -6.47
C ALA A 155 8.98 12.51 -7.81
N GLY A 156 9.88 11.98 -8.64
CA GLY A 156 9.54 11.34 -9.92
C GLY A 156 8.68 10.08 -9.79
N LYS A 157 8.78 9.36 -8.67
CA LYS A 157 7.91 8.21 -8.34
C LYS A 157 6.52 8.60 -7.79
N GLY A 158 6.19 9.88 -7.71
CA GLY A 158 4.93 10.33 -7.09
C GLY A 158 4.91 10.12 -5.58
N ARG A 159 6.04 10.34 -4.90
CA ARG A 159 6.18 10.34 -3.43
C ARG A 159 6.64 11.71 -2.92
N PRO A 160 5.91 12.81 -3.22
CA PRO A 160 6.33 14.17 -2.88
C PRO A 160 6.48 14.41 -1.37
N GLU A 161 5.72 13.70 -0.53
CA GLU A 161 5.78 13.78 0.92
C GLU A 161 7.12 13.29 1.48
N LEU A 162 7.67 12.20 0.92
CA LEU A 162 8.96 11.67 1.32
C LEU A 162 10.10 12.58 0.84
N ALA A 163 9.99 13.09 -0.39
CA ALA A 163 10.93 14.05 -0.93
C ALA A 163 10.98 15.34 -0.07
N ALA A 164 9.82 15.85 0.36
CA ALA A 164 9.73 17.02 1.22
C ALA A 164 10.37 16.80 2.60
N ALA A 165 10.17 15.63 3.21
CA ALA A 165 10.79 15.29 4.49
C ALA A 165 12.32 15.25 4.40
N LEU A 166 12.89 14.65 3.35
CA LEU A 166 14.34 14.67 3.13
C LEU A 166 14.88 16.08 2.87
N ARG A 167 14.15 16.92 2.12
CA ARG A 167 14.50 18.34 1.94
C ARG A 167 14.56 19.09 3.27
N LEU A 168 13.63 18.82 4.18
CA LEU A 168 13.61 19.42 5.52
C LEU A 168 14.85 19.02 6.34
N ILE A 169 15.29 17.76 6.28
CA ILE A 169 16.52 17.32 6.96
C ILE A 169 17.73 18.09 6.43
N VAL A 170 17.87 18.20 5.11
CA VAL A 170 18.99 18.94 4.49
C VAL A 170 18.94 20.42 4.89
N ALA A 171 17.76 21.03 4.90
CA ALA A 171 17.59 22.42 5.33
C ALA A 171 17.97 22.63 6.81
N LYS A 172 17.53 21.73 7.71
CA LYS A 172 17.88 21.77 9.14
C LYS A 172 19.39 21.66 9.35
N CYS A 173 20.01 20.70 8.67
CA CYS A 173 21.46 20.54 8.72
C CYS A 173 22.15 21.83 8.25
N ALA A 174 21.80 22.34 7.07
CA ALA A 174 22.38 23.57 6.52
C ALA A 174 22.18 24.79 7.46
N GLY A 175 21.03 24.90 8.12
CA GLY A 175 20.79 25.96 9.11
C GLY A 175 21.67 25.84 10.36
N ARG A 176 21.92 24.62 10.87
CA ARG A 176 22.84 24.39 12.01
C ARG A 176 24.28 24.76 11.63
N VAL A 177 24.70 24.29 10.47
CA VAL A 177 25.95 24.58 9.79
C VAL A 177 26.20 26.09 9.62
N TYR A 178 25.18 26.82 9.18
CA TYR A 178 25.20 28.29 9.09
C TYR A 178 25.39 28.94 10.46
N ARG A 179 24.67 28.48 11.50
CA ARG A 179 24.81 29.00 12.88
C ARG A 179 26.19 28.74 13.49
N LEU A 180 26.91 27.72 13.02
CA LEU A 180 28.29 27.43 13.40
C LEU A 180 29.34 28.31 12.68
N GLY A 181 28.89 29.25 11.83
CA GLY A 181 29.73 30.27 11.21
C GLY A 181 30.32 29.91 9.84
N ASP A 182 30.10 28.70 9.33
CA ASP A 182 30.55 28.32 7.98
C ASP A 182 29.37 28.43 6.98
N ILE A 183 29.20 29.68 6.56
CA ILE A 183 28.11 30.15 5.69
C ILE A 183 28.21 29.57 4.28
N GLU A 184 29.43 29.42 3.75
CA GLU A 184 29.66 28.93 2.39
C GLU A 184 29.27 27.45 2.26
N SER A 185 29.65 26.60 3.21
CA SER A 185 29.22 25.20 3.22
C SER A 185 27.70 25.09 3.36
N ALA A 186 27.08 25.92 4.21
CA ALA A 186 25.63 25.97 4.38
C ALA A 186 24.89 26.24 3.07
N LYS A 187 25.35 27.27 2.34
CA LYS A 187 24.78 27.65 1.05
C LYS A 187 24.96 26.53 0.03
N LYS A 188 26.15 25.93 -0.05
CA LYS A 188 26.42 24.82 -0.99
C LYS A 188 25.53 23.61 -0.73
N VAL A 189 25.36 23.20 0.53
CA VAL A 189 24.50 22.06 0.88
C VAL A 189 23.03 22.38 0.59
N CYS A 190 22.55 23.56 0.98
CA CYS A 190 21.16 23.96 0.79
C CYS A 190 20.81 24.12 -0.70
N ALA A 191 21.72 24.66 -1.51
CA ALA A 191 21.53 24.86 -2.95
C ALA A 191 21.43 23.56 -3.77
N LEU A 192 21.82 22.40 -3.20
CA LEU A 192 21.65 21.10 -3.87
C LEU A 192 20.19 20.66 -3.95
N VAL A 193 19.34 21.17 -3.06
CA VAL A 193 17.95 20.69 -2.91
C VAL A 193 16.90 21.80 -3.00
N PHE A 194 17.33 23.07 -2.96
CA PHE A 194 16.47 24.25 -3.05
C PHE A 194 16.93 25.21 -4.16
N PRO A 195 16.00 25.94 -4.79
CA PRO A 195 16.37 26.98 -5.75
C PRO A 195 17.19 28.09 -5.09
N PRO A 196 18.10 28.75 -5.81
CA PRO A 196 18.97 29.80 -5.25
C PRO A 196 18.22 30.92 -4.53
N SER A 197 17.01 31.27 -5.01
CA SER A 197 16.14 32.30 -4.41
C SER A 197 15.67 31.96 -2.99
N ALA A 198 15.57 30.67 -2.64
CA ALA A 198 15.08 30.23 -1.34
C ALA A 198 16.20 30.06 -0.31
N VAL A 199 17.45 29.84 -0.73
CA VAL A 199 18.57 29.45 0.15
C VAL A 199 18.82 30.46 1.26
N ASP A 200 18.98 31.74 0.94
CA ASP A 200 19.29 32.77 1.96
C ASP A 200 18.14 32.96 2.97
N SER A 201 16.89 32.81 2.53
CA SER A 201 15.71 32.87 3.40
C SER A 201 15.69 31.67 4.35
N LEU A 202 15.89 30.45 3.82
CA LEU A 202 15.86 29.22 4.61
C LEU A 202 16.96 29.18 5.68
N LEU A 203 18.18 29.58 5.35
CA LEU A 203 19.33 29.55 6.29
C LEU A 203 19.17 30.49 7.49
N ARG A 204 18.44 31.59 7.32
CA ARG A 204 18.21 32.59 8.38
C ARG A 204 17.00 32.30 9.25
N THR A 205 16.17 31.34 8.84
CA THR A 205 14.90 31.03 9.49
C THR A 205 15.13 30.14 10.72
N SER A 206 14.37 30.34 11.80
CA SER A 206 14.41 29.45 12.97
C SER A 206 13.92 28.03 12.62
N GLU A 207 14.25 27.00 13.41
CA GLU A 207 13.85 25.62 13.08
C GLU A 207 12.32 25.44 13.00
N THR A 208 11.57 26.14 13.86
CA THR A 208 10.09 26.14 13.87
C THR A 208 9.52 26.83 12.64
N GLU A 209 10.00 28.03 12.32
CA GLU A 209 9.57 28.75 11.11
C GLU A 209 10.01 28.02 9.82
N LEU A 210 11.13 27.29 9.85
CA LEU A 210 11.63 26.53 8.71
C LEU A 210 10.68 25.38 8.36
N ALA A 211 10.15 24.69 9.38
CA ALA A 211 9.15 23.65 9.17
C ALA A 211 7.86 24.22 8.55
N GLU A 212 7.39 25.37 9.01
CA GLU A 212 6.22 26.05 8.43
C GLU A 212 6.46 26.57 7.02
N LYS A 213 7.61 27.23 6.77
CA LYS A 213 8.00 27.69 5.44
C LYS A 213 8.17 26.55 4.46
N LEU A 214 8.71 25.41 4.89
CA LEU A 214 8.85 24.24 4.02
C LEU A 214 7.52 23.53 3.78
N LYS A 215 6.59 23.59 4.72
CA LYS A 215 5.21 23.17 4.48
C LYS A 215 4.54 24.07 3.43
N ALA A 216 4.77 25.38 3.49
CA ALA A 216 4.29 26.36 2.50
C ALA A 216 4.97 26.22 1.13
N LEU A 217 6.30 26.08 1.09
CA LEU A 217 7.08 25.79 -0.13
C LEU A 217 6.72 24.42 -0.72
N GLY A 218 6.44 23.43 0.13
CA GLY A 218 5.93 22.13 -0.30
C GLY A 218 4.57 22.26 -0.97
N SER A 219 3.70 23.14 -0.47
CA SER A 219 2.42 23.46 -1.12
C SER A 219 2.57 24.30 -2.40
N GLU A 220 3.56 25.19 -2.49
CA GLU A 220 3.85 26.01 -3.69
C GLU A 220 4.54 25.19 -4.79
N LEU A 221 5.52 24.34 -4.44
CA LEU A 221 6.14 23.38 -5.35
C LEU A 221 5.15 22.30 -5.80
N ALA A 222 4.17 21.96 -4.94
CA ALA A 222 3.00 21.17 -5.33
C ALA A 222 1.89 22.00 -6.02
N CYS A 223 2.05 23.32 -6.17
CA CYS A 223 1.11 24.18 -6.89
C CYS A 223 1.54 24.37 -8.35
N GLU A 224 2.85 24.35 -8.64
CA GLU A 224 3.34 24.23 -10.03
C GLU A 224 3.15 22.81 -10.62
N GLN A 225 2.87 21.82 -9.79
CA GLN A 225 2.34 20.53 -10.19
C GLN A 225 1.01 20.31 -9.49
N VAL A 226 -0.09 20.83 -10.04
CA VAL A 226 -1.45 20.51 -9.60
C VAL A 226 -1.62 18.98 -9.60
N ILE A 227 -1.33 18.34 -8.47
CA ILE A 227 -1.70 16.96 -8.22
C ILE A 227 -3.15 17.03 -7.72
N PRO A 228 -4.13 16.56 -8.50
CA PRO A 228 -5.51 16.60 -8.06
C PRO A 228 -5.64 15.75 -6.78
N ASN A 229 -6.39 16.24 -5.79
CA ASN A 229 -6.70 15.53 -4.53
C ASN A 229 -7.45 14.19 -4.74
N THR A 230 -7.70 13.80 -5.99
CA THR A 230 -8.00 12.43 -6.37
C THR A 230 -6.68 11.67 -6.47
N MET A 231 -6.45 10.72 -5.55
CA MET A 231 -5.56 9.59 -5.83
C MET A 231 -5.84 9.16 -7.28
N PRO A 232 -4.83 9.11 -8.17
CA PRO A 232 -5.06 8.80 -9.56
C PRO A 232 -5.89 7.52 -9.61
N GLU A 233 -6.98 7.55 -10.39
CA GLU A 233 -7.85 6.40 -10.55
C GLU A 233 -6.98 5.19 -10.90
N THR A 234 -7.20 4.08 -10.20
CA THR A 234 -6.42 2.87 -10.45
C THR A 234 -6.75 2.39 -11.85
N PRO A 235 -5.77 2.20 -12.75
CA PRO A 235 -6.06 1.70 -14.09
C PRO A 235 -6.76 0.33 -14.03
N PRO A 236 -7.78 0.07 -14.88
CA PRO A 236 -8.44 -1.23 -14.98
C PRO A 236 -7.48 -2.40 -15.15
N ASP A 237 -6.40 -2.21 -15.90
CA ASP A 237 -5.37 -3.22 -16.14
C ASP A 237 -4.64 -3.60 -14.85
N LEU A 238 -4.34 -2.61 -14.01
CA LEU A 238 -3.66 -2.84 -12.73
C LEU A 238 -4.57 -3.58 -11.77
N PHE A 239 -5.83 -3.15 -11.65
CA PHE A 239 -6.84 -3.86 -10.84
C PHE A 239 -7.02 -5.30 -11.32
N ALA A 240 -7.13 -5.51 -12.63
CA ALA A 240 -7.23 -6.85 -13.20
C ALA A 240 -5.99 -7.72 -12.89
N SER A 241 -4.77 -7.16 -12.99
CA SER A 241 -3.56 -7.92 -12.66
C SER A 241 -3.53 -8.39 -11.20
N PHE A 242 -4.07 -7.58 -10.26
CA PHE A 242 -4.11 -7.94 -8.85
C PHE A 242 -5.25 -8.91 -8.51
N PHE A 243 -6.45 -8.67 -9.03
CA PHE A 243 -7.66 -9.33 -8.52
C PHE A 243 -8.31 -10.35 -9.45
N ARG A 244 -8.00 -10.36 -10.76
CA ARG A 244 -8.49 -11.40 -11.69
C ARG A 244 -8.27 -12.83 -11.20
N PRO A 245 -7.14 -13.16 -10.55
CA PRO A 245 -6.94 -14.50 -10.03
C PRO A 245 -7.83 -14.83 -8.81
N ALA A 246 -8.24 -13.83 -8.03
CA ALA A 246 -8.90 -13.98 -6.73
C ALA A 246 -10.44 -13.96 -6.82
N ILE A 247 -11.02 -13.03 -7.58
CA ILE A 247 -12.47 -12.85 -7.69
C ILE A 247 -13.10 -14.09 -8.33
N ARG A 248 -14.08 -14.67 -7.61
CA ARG A 248 -14.81 -15.89 -8.02
C ARG A 248 -16.27 -15.65 -8.36
N VAL A 249 -16.81 -14.50 -8.00
CA VAL A 249 -18.11 -14.08 -8.52
C VAL A 249 -18.00 -13.89 -10.03
N CYS A 250 -19.09 -14.06 -10.75
CA CYS A 250 -19.14 -13.95 -12.21
C CYS A 250 -18.98 -12.48 -12.66
N PHE A 251 -17.81 -11.90 -12.39
CA PHE A 251 -17.40 -10.55 -12.75
C PHE A 251 -16.93 -10.53 -14.21
N ASN A 252 -17.50 -9.65 -15.01
CA ASN A 252 -17.19 -9.53 -16.43
C ASN A 252 -15.91 -8.73 -16.63
N TRP A 253 -14.79 -9.44 -16.62
CA TRP A 253 -13.46 -8.86 -16.80
C TRP A 253 -13.26 -8.18 -18.14
N ASP A 254 -13.85 -8.72 -19.20
CA ASP A 254 -13.66 -8.20 -20.55
C ASP A 254 -14.35 -6.84 -20.68
N ARG A 255 -15.59 -6.73 -20.18
CA ARG A 255 -16.29 -5.44 -20.11
C ARG A 255 -15.57 -4.41 -19.23
N LEU A 256 -15.03 -4.81 -18.08
CA LEU A 256 -14.21 -3.89 -17.25
C LEU A 256 -13.07 -3.26 -18.06
N LEU A 257 -12.35 -4.08 -18.84
CA LEU A 257 -11.17 -3.64 -19.58
C LEU A 257 -11.56 -2.86 -20.85
N GLU A 258 -12.58 -3.30 -21.57
CA GLU A 258 -13.09 -2.66 -22.79
C GLU A 258 -13.74 -1.31 -22.49
N GLU A 259 -14.66 -1.27 -21.52
CA GLU A 259 -15.40 -0.07 -21.14
C GLU A 259 -14.63 0.83 -20.16
N ARG A 260 -13.46 0.37 -19.69
CA ARG A 260 -12.53 1.11 -18.81
C ARG A 260 -13.19 1.63 -17.53
N TRP A 261 -13.96 0.79 -16.82
CA TRP A 261 -14.70 1.25 -15.64
C TRP A 261 -13.77 1.85 -14.57
N PRO A 262 -14.10 3.04 -14.02
CA PRO A 262 -13.26 3.70 -13.01
C PRO A 262 -13.08 2.86 -11.74
N ILE A 263 -11.84 2.80 -11.23
CA ILE A 263 -11.53 2.16 -9.95
C ILE A 263 -11.06 3.20 -8.93
N LYS A 264 -11.80 3.29 -7.83
CA LYS A 264 -11.48 4.14 -6.69
C LYS A 264 -10.88 3.30 -5.57
N VAL A 265 -9.87 3.84 -4.89
CA VAL A 265 -9.33 3.21 -3.68
C VAL A 265 -9.90 3.94 -2.47
N ILE A 266 -10.55 3.21 -1.57
CA ILE A 266 -10.99 3.72 -0.28
C ILE A 266 -10.27 2.99 0.85
N VAL A 267 -10.08 3.67 1.97
CA VAL A 267 -9.54 3.07 3.20
C VAL A 267 -10.67 3.02 4.22
N VAL A 268 -10.79 1.87 4.88
CA VAL A 268 -11.76 1.60 5.94
C VAL A 268 -11.01 1.08 7.16
N ASP A 269 -11.07 1.82 8.25
CA ASP A 269 -10.48 1.51 9.56
C ASP A 269 -11.51 1.59 10.69
N GLU A 270 -12.70 2.13 10.40
CA GLU A 270 -13.86 2.14 11.30
C GLU A 270 -14.75 0.92 11.10
N ARG A 271 -15.00 0.18 12.18
CA ARG A 271 -15.82 -1.05 12.17
C ARG A 271 -17.26 -0.80 11.71
N GLN A 272 -17.84 0.35 12.07
CA GLN A 272 -19.21 0.73 11.71
C GLN A 272 -19.39 0.76 10.19
N ARG A 273 -18.35 1.17 9.44
CA ARG A 273 -18.37 1.23 7.97
C ARG A 273 -18.39 -0.16 7.31
N LEU A 274 -18.13 -1.24 8.05
CA LEU A 274 -18.33 -2.59 7.53
C LEU A 274 -19.81 -2.89 7.25
N ALA A 275 -20.75 -2.15 7.85
CA ALA A 275 -22.18 -2.28 7.59
C ALA A 275 -22.56 -1.90 6.15
N ASP A 276 -21.74 -1.11 5.45
CA ASP A 276 -21.98 -0.68 4.07
C ASP A 276 -21.59 -1.76 3.04
N PHE A 277 -20.95 -2.84 3.48
CA PHE A 277 -20.47 -3.92 2.63
C PHE A 277 -21.43 -5.09 2.61
N TYR A 278 -21.61 -5.66 1.43
CA TYR A 278 -22.44 -6.81 1.18
C TYR A 278 -21.58 -7.98 0.71
N PRO A 279 -21.69 -9.17 1.33
CA PRO A 279 -21.17 -10.40 0.77
C PRO A 279 -21.98 -10.81 -0.48
N PRO A 280 -21.40 -11.57 -1.42
CA PRO A 280 -22.14 -12.23 -2.51
C PRO A 280 -22.83 -13.49 -1.98
N TRP A 281 -23.49 -13.36 -0.82
CA TRP A 281 -24.19 -14.42 -0.10
C TRP A 281 -25.65 -13.99 0.09
N TYR A 282 -26.56 -14.95 -0.02
CA TYR A 282 -27.99 -14.70 -0.01
C TYR A 282 -28.67 -15.61 0.99
N LEU A 283 -29.72 -15.08 1.62
CA LEU A 283 -30.57 -15.85 2.53
C LEU A 283 -31.97 -15.94 1.97
N SER A 284 -32.64 -17.06 2.21
CA SER A 284 -34.07 -17.21 2.01
C SER A 284 -34.86 -16.43 3.08
N PRO A 285 -36.19 -16.28 2.95
CA PRO A 285 -37.03 -15.72 4.00
C PRO A 285 -36.96 -16.48 5.33
N ALA A 286 -36.57 -17.76 5.29
CA ALA A 286 -36.34 -18.58 6.48
C ALA A 286 -34.97 -18.36 7.13
N GLY A 287 -34.10 -17.53 6.54
CA GLY A 287 -32.76 -17.24 7.05
C GLY A 287 -31.68 -18.26 6.63
N GLU A 288 -32.00 -19.19 5.74
CA GLU A 288 -31.07 -20.22 5.25
C GLU A 288 -30.30 -19.74 4.02
N GLU A 289 -29.03 -20.11 3.90
CA GLU A 289 -28.19 -19.75 2.75
C GLU A 289 -28.68 -20.39 1.45
N VAL A 290 -28.97 -19.53 0.47
CA VAL A 290 -29.43 -19.90 -0.88
C VAL A 290 -28.50 -19.35 -1.96
N GLY A 291 -28.67 -19.82 -3.20
CA GLY A 291 -27.97 -19.28 -4.36
C GLY A 291 -28.54 -17.93 -4.78
N TYR A 292 -27.76 -17.14 -5.52
CA TYR A 292 -28.22 -15.83 -6.00
C TYR A 292 -29.35 -15.91 -7.04
N LEU A 293 -29.57 -17.09 -7.64
CA LEU A 293 -30.66 -17.34 -8.60
C LEU A 293 -31.95 -17.82 -7.95
N ASP A 294 -31.95 -18.09 -6.64
CA ASP A 294 -33.18 -18.48 -5.94
C ASP A 294 -34.18 -17.29 -5.94
N ILE A 295 -35.46 -17.59 -6.19
CA ILE A 295 -36.50 -16.57 -6.39
C ILE A 295 -36.67 -15.63 -5.18
N ASP A 296 -36.43 -16.16 -3.98
CA ASP A 296 -36.53 -15.42 -2.73
C ASP A 296 -35.16 -15.08 -2.12
N ALA A 297 -34.08 -15.16 -2.92
CA ALA A 297 -32.74 -14.79 -2.48
C ALA A 297 -32.69 -13.31 -2.08
N ARG A 298 -32.33 -13.03 -0.83
CA ARG A 298 -32.19 -11.66 -0.34
C ARG A 298 -30.73 -11.35 -0.01
N PRO A 299 -30.14 -10.28 -0.56
CA PRO A 299 -28.85 -9.80 -0.10
C PRO A 299 -28.99 -9.30 1.34
N PHE A 300 -27.93 -9.46 2.13
CA PHE A 300 -27.87 -8.96 3.51
C PHE A 300 -26.50 -8.34 3.77
N PRO A 301 -26.39 -7.28 4.59
CA PRO A 301 -25.11 -6.61 4.83
C PRO A 301 -24.19 -7.47 5.70
N LEU A 302 -22.87 -7.20 5.69
CA LEU A 302 -21.92 -7.85 6.59
C LEU A 302 -22.35 -7.70 8.06
N SER A 303 -22.90 -6.55 8.44
CA SER A 303 -23.37 -6.28 9.81
C SER A 303 -24.43 -7.27 10.31
N ALA A 304 -25.15 -7.98 9.43
CA ALA A 304 -26.12 -9.00 9.80
C ALA A 304 -25.52 -10.42 9.95
N ILE A 305 -24.22 -10.60 9.69
CA ILE A 305 -23.53 -11.90 9.85
C ILE A 305 -23.59 -12.45 11.28
N PRO A 306 -23.41 -11.66 12.37
CA PRO A 306 -23.49 -12.20 13.73
C PRO A 306 -24.79 -12.96 13.99
N ASP A 307 -25.92 -12.38 13.55
CA ASP A 307 -27.26 -12.96 13.73
C ASP A 307 -27.54 -14.09 12.73
N SER A 308 -26.99 -13.98 11.52
CA SER A 308 -27.23 -14.92 10.41
C SER A 308 -26.26 -16.10 10.36
N MET A 309 -25.27 -16.16 11.25
CA MET A 309 -24.17 -17.13 11.20
C MET A 309 -24.66 -18.58 11.16
N LYS A 310 -25.77 -18.88 11.85
CA LYS A 310 -26.36 -20.22 11.90
C LYS A 310 -26.93 -20.68 10.55
N GLY A 311 -27.48 -19.75 9.77
CA GLY A 311 -28.08 -20.03 8.45
C GLY A 311 -27.05 -20.14 7.32
N LEU A 312 -25.78 -19.76 7.56
CA LEU A 312 -24.71 -19.93 6.59
C LEU A 312 -24.29 -21.40 6.48
N ARG A 313 -23.86 -21.83 5.29
CA ARG A 313 -23.28 -23.17 5.11
C ARG A 313 -22.07 -23.34 6.02
N ARG A 314 -21.94 -24.54 6.61
CA ARG A 314 -20.88 -24.89 7.57
C ARG A 314 -19.47 -24.51 7.11
N LYS A 315 -19.14 -24.75 5.84
CA LYS A 315 -17.84 -24.38 5.25
C LYS A 315 -17.52 -22.87 5.38
N ARG A 316 -18.52 -22.00 5.24
CA ARG A 316 -18.34 -20.55 5.42
C ARG A 316 -18.16 -20.19 6.88
N GLN A 317 -19.00 -20.75 7.76
CA GLN A 317 -18.86 -20.58 9.21
C GLN A 317 -17.46 -20.95 9.68
N ASP A 318 -16.96 -22.12 9.25
CA ASP A 318 -15.63 -22.63 9.60
C ASP A 318 -14.52 -21.72 9.07
N SER A 319 -14.65 -21.21 7.84
CA SER A 319 -13.69 -20.28 7.26
C SER A 319 -13.64 -18.94 8.01
N ILE A 320 -14.79 -18.39 8.40
CA ILE A 320 -14.87 -17.14 9.18
C ILE A 320 -14.23 -17.35 10.56
N LYS A 321 -14.57 -18.45 11.25
CA LYS A 321 -13.97 -18.79 12.55
C LYS A 321 -12.46 -18.92 12.45
N ARG A 322 -11.96 -19.64 11.43
CA ARG A 322 -10.53 -19.79 11.18
C ARG A 322 -9.83 -18.44 11.00
N PHE A 323 -10.36 -17.54 10.18
CA PHE A 323 -9.77 -16.21 10.02
C PHE A 323 -9.85 -15.38 11.30
N SER A 324 -10.92 -15.51 12.08
CA SER A 324 -11.05 -14.82 13.37
C SER A 324 -9.96 -15.26 14.34
N THR A 325 -9.67 -16.58 14.42
CA THR A 325 -8.55 -17.11 15.21
C THR A 325 -7.21 -16.54 14.73
N ILE A 326 -6.96 -16.59 13.41
CA ILE A 326 -5.71 -16.05 12.82
C ILE A 326 -5.52 -14.57 13.18
N PHE A 327 -6.57 -13.75 13.09
CA PHE A 327 -6.48 -12.33 13.39
C PHE A 327 -6.21 -12.03 14.86
N THR A 328 -6.83 -12.77 15.77
CA THR A 328 -6.57 -12.62 17.22
C THR A 328 -5.12 -12.96 17.59
N GLU A 329 -4.51 -13.90 16.86
CA GLU A 329 -3.11 -14.33 17.05
C GLU A 329 -2.09 -13.47 16.28
N SER A 330 -2.55 -12.59 15.39
CA SER A 330 -1.69 -11.77 14.52
C SER A 330 -1.30 -10.44 15.16
N ARG A 331 -0.21 -9.85 14.65
CA ARG A 331 0.15 -8.46 15.00
C ARG A 331 -0.89 -7.49 14.46
N GLN A 332 -1.27 -6.53 15.29
CA GLN A 332 -2.23 -5.49 14.94
C GLN A 332 -1.51 -4.19 14.51
N PRO A 333 -2.10 -3.37 13.63
CA PRO A 333 -3.43 -3.56 13.02
C PRO A 333 -3.44 -4.64 11.92
N ILE A 334 -4.57 -5.33 11.77
CA ILE A 334 -4.77 -6.29 10.68
C ILE A 334 -4.94 -5.52 9.36
N HIS A 335 -4.09 -5.80 8.38
CA HIS A 335 -4.17 -5.17 7.07
C HIS A 335 -4.87 -6.10 6.06
N LEU A 336 -5.91 -5.59 5.39
CA LEU A 336 -6.58 -6.30 4.30
C LEU A 336 -6.60 -5.45 3.03
N VAL A 337 -6.48 -6.13 1.88
CA VAL A 337 -6.67 -5.55 0.54
C VAL A 337 -7.79 -6.31 -0.15
N LEU A 338 -8.90 -5.64 -0.45
CA LEU A 338 -10.12 -6.27 -0.96
C LEU A 338 -10.63 -5.60 -2.26
N PRO A 339 -11.15 -6.37 -3.22
CA PRO A 339 -11.90 -5.83 -4.34
C PRO A 339 -13.39 -5.72 -4.01
N ALA A 340 -14.02 -4.63 -4.42
CA ALA A 340 -15.45 -4.41 -4.29
C ALA A 340 -16.06 -3.76 -5.53
N TYR A 341 -17.38 -3.83 -5.65
CA TYR A 341 -18.18 -3.14 -6.66
C TYR A 341 -19.03 -2.07 -6.00
N ALA A 342 -19.06 -0.86 -6.56
CA ALA A 342 -19.88 0.22 -6.05
C ALA A 342 -21.37 -0.10 -6.27
N LEU A 343 -22.18 0.05 -5.22
CA LEU A 343 -23.63 -0.01 -5.26
C LEU A 343 -24.23 1.40 -5.09
N THR A 344 -25.55 1.49 -5.04
CA THR A 344 -26.23 2.74 -4.70
C THR A 344 -25.99 3.13 -3.23
N GLU A 345 -26.05 4.43 -2.94
CA GLU A 345 -26.03 4.96 -1.56
C GLU A 345 -24.75 4.63 -0.78
N ASN A 346 -23.58 4.68 -1.44
CA ASN A 346 -22.28 4.39 -0.83
C ASN A 346 -22.16 2.98 -0.22
N ARG A 347 -22.92 2.02 -0.75
CA ARG A 347 -22.79 0.60 -0.42
C ARG A 347 -21.84 -0.11 -1.37
N TYR A 348 -21.34 -1.26 -0.97
CA TYR A 348 -20.34 -2.00 -1.74
C TYR A 348 -20.61 -3.50 -1.75
N LEU A 349 -20.56 -4.15 -2.92
CA LEU A 349 -20.57 -5.61 -3.03
C LEU A 349 -19.12 -6.11 -3.01
N LEU A 350 -18.77 -6.95 -2.04
CA LEU A 350 -17.45 -7.59 -2.01
C LEU A 350 -17.33 -8.60 -3.15
N LEU A 351 -16.27 -8.47 -3.96
CA LEU A 351 -16.01 -9.37 -5.09
C LEU A 351 -15.11 -10.55 -4.68
N ASP A 352 -14.34 -10.38 -3.59
CA ASP A 352 -13.58 -11.44 -2.93
C ASP A 352 -13.31 -11.07 -1.46
N GLY A 353 -12.79 -12.02 -0.67
CA GLY A 353 -12.30 -11.78 0.68
C GLY A 353 -13.40 -11.65 1.72
N THR A 354 -14.63 -12.02 1.37
CA THR A 354 -15.82 -11.95 2.24
C THR A 354 -15.60 -12.63 3.59
N HIS A 355 -14.98 -13.81 3.63
CA HIS A 355 -14.70 -14.51 4.89
C HIS A 355 -13.73 -13.74 5.80
N ARG A 356 -12.76 -13.03 5.21
CA ARG A 356 -11.80 -12.19 5.96
C ARG A 356 -12.49 -10.93 6.49
N ALA A 357 -13.30 -10.27 5.68
CA ALA A 357 -14.09 -9.11 6.12
C ALA A 357 -15.11 -9.48 7.21
N ALA A 358 -15.80 -10.61 7.06
CA ALA A 358 -16.70 -11.15 8.09
C ALA A 358 -15.96 -11.51 9.38
N ALA A 359 -14.77 -12.10 9.28
CA ALA A 359 -13.94 -12.39 10.45
C ALA A 359 -13.47 -11.10 11.15
N LEU A 360 -13.09 -10.06 10.40
CA LEU A 360 -12.80 -8.75 10.97
C LEU A 360 -13.99 -8.21 11.76
N LEU A 361 -15.20 -8.28 11.22
CA LEU A 361 -16.42 -7.82 11.90
C LEU A 361 -16.64 -8.54 13.24
N LEU A 362 -16.37 -9.85 13.29
CA LEU A 362 -16.58 -10.69 14.47
C LEU A 362 -15.43 -10.69 15.47
N SER A 363 -14.24 -10.22 15.10
CA SER A 363 -13.07 -10.15 15.98
C SER A 363 -12.88 -8.75 16.56
N ASP A 364 -12.49 -8.64 17.83
CA ASP A 364 -12.18 -7.36 18.47
C ASP A 364 -10.72 -6.94 18.21
N VAL A 365 -10.38 -6.74 16.94
CA VAL A 365 -9.04 -6.33 16.50
C VAL A 365 -9.07 -4.96 15.84
N VAL A 366 -7.98 -4.22 15.97
CA VAL A 366 -7.72 -3.01 15.16
C VAL A 366 -7.38 -3.45 13.75
N PHE A 367 -7.96 -2.81 12.74
CA PHE A 367 -7.74 -3.16 11.34
C PHE A 367 -7.59 -1.94 10.45
N ARG A 368 -7.04 -2.17 9.25
CA ARG A 368 -7.03 -1.21 8.16
C ARG A 368 -7.26 -1.96 6.84
N MET A 369 -8.36 -1.64 6.18
CA MET A 369 -8.81 -2.30 4.95
C MET A 369 -8.69 -1.32 3.78
N MET A 370 -7.84 -1.65 2.81
CA MET A 370 -7.76 -0.94 1.53
C MET A 370 -8.70 -1.63 0.53
N VAL A 371 -9.69 -0.91 0.03
CA VAL A 371 -10.71 -1.45 -0.86
C VAL A 371 -10.59 -0.80 -2.23
N PHE A 372 -10.42 -1.64 -3.26
CA PHE A 372 -10.45 -1.22 -4.65
C PHE A 372 -11.89 -1.39 -5.17
N VAL A 373 -12.56 -0.26 -5.38
CA VAL A 373 -13.98 -0.18 -5.72
C VAL A 373 -14.12 0.08 -7.22
N VAL A 374 -14.66 -0.89 -7.94
CA VAL A 374 -15.07 -0.77 -9.34
C VAL A 374 -16.37 0.04 -9.42
N ASN A 375 -16.37 1.12 -10.20
CA ASN A 375 -17.55 1.94 -10.46
C ASN A 375 -18.01 1.68 -11.89
N GLY A 376 -18.94 0.74 -12.08
CA GLY A 376 -19.48 0.40 -13.39
C GLY A 376 -21.01 0.34 -13.41
N PRO A 377 -21.59 -0.17 -14.51
CA PRO A 377 -23.02 -0.36 -14.65
C PRO A 377 -23.62 -1.30 -13.60
N LEU A 378 -24.74 -0.90 -12.97
CA LEU A 378 -25.50 -1.74 -12.04
C LEU A 378 -26.41 -2.73 -12.78
N ASP A 379 -25.81 -3.66 -13.52
CA ASP A 379 -26.51 -4.72 -14.25
C ASP A 379 -25.82 -6.09 -14.11
N ALA A 380 -26.61 -7.16 -14.29
CA ALA A 380 -26.13 -8.53 -14.15
C ALA A 380 -25.06 -8.92 -15.20
N GLY A 381 -24.94 -8.17 -16.29
CA GLY A 381 -23.90 -8.34 -17.29
C GLY A 381 -22.53 -7.81 -16.85
N ALA A 382 -22.48 -6.98 -15.80
CA ALA A 382 -21.23 -6.55 -15.18
C ALA A 382 -20.77 -7.52 -14.09
N VAL A 383 -21.67 -7.90 -13.18
CA VAL A 383 -21.47 -8.97 -12.19
C VAL A 383 -22.82 -9.65 -12.00
N ALA A 384 -22.90 -10.98 -12.09
CA ALA A 384 -24.17 -11.70 -12.02
C ALA A 384 -25.01 -11.36 -10.76
N ASP A 385 -24.35 -11.18 -9.62
CA ASP A 385 -24.93 -10.75 -8.34
C ASP A 385 -25.69 -9.41 -8.40
N LEU A 386 -25.38 -8.53 -9.36
CA LEU A 386 -26.04 -7.23 -9.51
C LEU A 386 -27.51 -7.34 -9.95
N VAL A 387 -28.02 -8.55 -10.25
CA VAL A 387 -29.45 -8.78 -10.49
C VAL A 387 -30.33 -8.33 -9.31
N HIS A 388 -29.81 -8.38 -8.08
CA HIS A 388 -30.50 -7.94 -6.85
C HIS A 388 -30.38 -6.44 -6.56
N TRP A 389 -29.59 -5.73 -7.37
CA TRP A 389 -29.19 -4.33 -7.13
C TRP A 389 -29.55 -3.41 -8.29
N ALA A 390 -29.71 -3.96 -9.49
CA ALA A 390 -30.37 -3.29 -10.58
C ALA A 390 -31.75 -2.88 -10.08
N ARG A 391 -32.06 -1.56 -10.10
CA ARG A 391 -33.38 -1.08 -9.73
C ARG A 391 -34.41 -1.95 -10.45
N PRO A 392 -35.54 -2.32 -9.81
CA PRO A 392 -36.69 -2.73 -10.58
C PRO A 392 -36.85 -1.64 -11.63
N ARG A 393 -36.78 -1.98 -12.92
CA ARG A 393 -37.32 -1.10 -13.96
C ARG A 393 -38.64 -0.68 -13.35
N ARG A 394 -38.80 0.63 -13.03
CA ARG A 394 -40.12 1.14 -12.72
C ARG A 394 -40.97 0.53 -13.81
N ILE A 395 -41.88 -0.35 -13.44
CA ILE A 395 -42.99 -0.70 -14.31
C ILE A 395 -43.59 0.68 -14.48
N ALA A 396 -43.20 1.34 -15.58
CA ALA A 396 -43.75 2.60 -16.00
C ALA A 396 -45.22 2.27 -16.07
N GLU A 397 -45.94 2.79 -15.09
CA GLU A 397 -47.35 3.14 -15.14
C GLU A 397 -48.02 2.50 -16.36
N ARG A 398 -48.42 1.23 -16.21
CA ARG A 398 -49.51 0.68 -17.01
C ARG A 398 -50.80 1.28 -16.44
N SER A 399 -50.87 2.61 -16.55
CA SER A 399 -52.08 3.42 -16.44
C SER A 399 -52.67 3.40 -17.84
N ASP A 400 -53.80 2.69 -17.97
CA ASP A 400 -54.84 2.99 -18.96
C ASP A 400 -54.51 2.92 -20.47
N ALA A 401 -53.78 1.91 -20.92
CA ALA A 401 -53.87 1.51 -22.34
C ALA A 401 -55.02 0.50 -22.51
N PRO A 402 -56.08 0.80 -23.29
CA PRO A 402 -57.20 -0.11 -23.51
C PRO A 402 -56.73 -1.42 -24.15
N GLU A 403 -57.38 -2.53 -23.77
CA GLU A 403 -57.17 -3.85 -24.35
C GLU A 403 -57.23 -3.79 -25.89
N PRO A 404 -56.18 -4.21 -26.62
CA PRO A 404 -56.34 -4.51 -28.03
C PRO A 404 -57.20 -5.78 -28.15
N ALA A 405 -58.38 -5.60 -28.73
CA ALA A 405 -59.25 -6.69 -29.14
C ALA A 405 -58.50 -7.65 -30.07
N GLY A 406 -58.50 -8.93 -29.69
CA GLY A 406 -58.39 -10.10 -30.57
C GLY A 406 -57.23 -10.12 -31.58
N SER A 407 -56.21 -10.93 -31.30
CA SER A 407 -55.45 -11.55 -32.39
C SER A 407 -55.03 -12.96 -32.00
N ASP A 408 -55.62 -13.93 -32.68
CA ASP A 408 -55.22 -15.33 -32.72
C ASP A 408 -53.73 -15.48 -33.03
N TRP A 409 -53.01 -16.22 -32.19
CA TRP A 409 -51.69 -16.75 -32.52
C TRP A 409 -51.78 -18.26 -32.72
N PRO A 410 -51.28 -18.80 -33.85
CA PRO A 410 -51.33 -20.22 -34.11
C PRO A 410 -50.26 -20.97 -33.30
N VAL A 411 -50.68 -22.10 -32.75
CA VAL A 411 -49.81 -23.14 -32.19
C VAL A 411 -48.97 -23.73 -33.33
N GLN A 412 -47.65 -23.70 -33.21
CA GLN A 412 -46.78 -24.61 -33.95
C GLN A 412 -45.99 -25.48 -32.99
N ALA A 413 -46.24 -26.77 -33.11
CA ALA A 413 -45.45 -27.85 -32.55
C ALA A 413 -44.33 -28.20 -33.53
N GLN A 414 -43.10 -28.31 -33.03
CA GLN A 414 -42.19 -29.45 -33.20
C GLN A 414 -40.95 -29.29 -32.31
#